data_AF-A0A345USZ0-F1
#
_entry.id   AF-A0A345USZ0-F1
#
_cell.length_a   1.000
_cell.length_b   1.000
_cell.length_c   1.000
_cell.angle_alpha   90.00
_cell.angle_beta   90.00
_cell.angle_gamma   90.00
#
_symmetry.space_group_name_H-M   'P 1'
#
loop_
_entity.id
_entity.type
_entity.pdbx_description
1 polymer ?
#
loop_
_entity_poly.entity_id
_entity_poly.type
_entity_poly.pdbx_seq_one_letter_code
_entity_poly.pdbx_strand_id
1 'polypeptide(L)'
;MDYPKSVPGIGLVNGKFVNEDVVGGLPGSLIPATWGNSVTDELLNVVKSAGLEPSENDATQLLQAIRKISQAGEDKHAADIGAANLYMANYVPAITTLKDGLALRFTAGNANTGASTFAPNGLLPKPLLSLAQSALRPAEIVGGSVCSVVFSAALDSWLLVYASGGNATTGRLLGVRTFAASGVYVPSVGMKNAWVKVIGGGGGSAGIPATGSNQISMAGGGASGGYAEAWLASAAIGSSQTVTVGSGGAGGAAAEGGGGGGTSSFGSLVSATGGGGSPGFPALPLPSFGLYTGGYPSLAPSGGNIVNMAGAAGSPGICLNGSVLAGHGGNSPLGSGGYGSSAANALAAPGSGYGSGGGGIANANNQAARPGGAGARGVVIIYEYA
;
A
#
# COMPACT_ATOMS: atom_id res chain seq x y z
N MET A 1 -10.32 -23.88 -47.80
CA MET A 1 -10.51 -23.52 -49.20
C MET A 1 -9.25 -23.88 -49.95
N ASP A 2 -9.39 -24.68 -51.00
CA ASP A 2 -8.39 -24.93 -52.03
C ASP A 2 -9.13 -25.17 -53.36
N TYR A 3 -8.41 -25.30 -54.46
CA TYR A 3 -8.99 -25.72 -55.74
C TYR A 3 -9.77 -27.04 -55.59
N PRO A 4 -10.89 -27.22 -56.32
CA PRO A 4 -11.78 -28.37 -56.18
C PRO A 4 -11.19 -29.64 -56.84
N LYS A 5 -10.06 -30.13 -56.33
CA LYS A 5 -9.30 -31.27 -56.87
C LYS A 5 -10.04 -32.60 -56.72
N SER A 6 -10.93 -32.70 -55.74
CA SER A 6 -11.70 -33.91 -55.44
C SER A 6 -12.99 -34.05 -56.26
N VAL A 7 -13.43 -33.00 -56.94
CA VAL A 7 -14.67 -32.99 -57.72
C VAL A 7 -14.44 -33.60 -59.12
N PRO A 8 -15.07 -34.75 -59.46
CA PRO A 8 -14.91 -35.38 -60.77
C PRO A 8 -15.46 -34.51 -61.90
N GLY A 9 -14.80 -34.54 -63.06
CA GLY A 9 -15.31 -33.91 -64.28
C GLY A 9 -15.22 -32.38 -64.32
N ILE A 10 -14.54 -31.74 -63.36
CA ILE A 10 -14.45 -30.28 -63.28
C ILE A 10 -13.39 -29.67 -64.22
N GLY A 11 -12.62 -30.53 -64.91
CA GLY A 11 -11.69 -30.13 -65.97
C GLY A 11 -10.48 -29.34 -65.48
N LEU A 12 -9.90 -29.68 -64.32
CA LEU A 12 -8.65 -29.07 -63.86
C LEU A 12 -7.44 -29.71 -64.55
N VAL A 13 -6.44 -28.89 -64.87
CA VAL A 13 -5.11 -29.35 -65.29
C VAL A 13 -4.09 -28.81 -64.30
N ASN A 14 -3.22 -29.69 -63.78
CA ASN A 14 -2.27 -29.36 -62.71
C ASN A 14 -2.90 -28.68 -61.47
N GLY A 15 -4.16 -29.01 -61.18
CA GLY A 15 -4.89 -28.47 -60.04
C GLY A 15 -5.41 -27.03 -60.22
N LYS A 16 -5.43 -26.50 -61.46
CA LYS A 16 -6.01 -25.18 -61.79
C LYS A 16 -7.07 -25.30 -62.90
N PHE A 17 -7.94 -24.29 -62.98
CA PHE A 17 -8.94 -24.20 -64.04
C PHE A 17 -8.28 -23.93 -65.39
N VAL A 18 -8.77 -24.55 -66.46
CA VAL A 18 -8.30 -24.35 -67.85
C VAL A 18 -9.48 -24.11 -68.79
N ASN A 19 -9.26 -23.36 -69.87
CA ASN A 19 -10.29 -23.16 -70.88
C ASN A 19 -10.38 -24.39 -71.80
N GLU A 20 -11.53 -24.57 -72.44
CA GLU A 20 -11.73 -25.63 -73.42
C GLU A 20 -10.79 -25.43 -74.63
N ASP A 21 -10.16 -26.52 -75.07
CA ASP A 21 -9.41 -26.55 -76.31
C ASP A 21 -10.18 -27.38 -77.34
N VAL A 22 -10.95 -26.65 -78.15
CA VAL A 22 -11.82 -27.19 -79.20
C VAL A 22 -10.99 -27.80 -80.36
N VAL A 23 -9.73 -27.42 -80.51
CA VAL A 23 -8.84 -27.88 -81.59
C VAL A 23 -8.10 -29.16 -81.19
N GLY A 24 -7.69 -29.26 -79.93
CA GLY A 24 -7.04 -30.45 -79.35
C GLY A 24 -7.99 -31.50 -78.77
N GLY A 25 -9.30 -31.22 -78.69
CA GLY A 25 -10.30 -32.14 -78.14
C GLY A 25 -10.24 -32.30 -76.62
N LEU A 26 -9.71 -31.30 -75.90
CA LEU A 26 -9.58 -31.33 -74.44
C LEU A 26 -10.72 -30.57 -73.78
N PRO A 27 -11.54 -31.23 -72.92
CA PRO A 27 -12.59 -30.57 -72.17
C PRO A 27 -12.05 -29.49 -71.23
N GLY A 28 -12.63 -28.30 -71.28
CA GLY A 28 -12.32 -27.19 -70.39
C GLY A 28 -12.99 -27.31 -69.02
N SER A 29 -12.57 -26.45 -68.09
CA SER A 29 -13.25 -26.25 -66.82
C SER A 29 -14.64 -25.63 -67.00
N LEU A 30 -15.52 -25.89 -66.04
CA LEU A 30 -16.92 -25.38 -66.04
C LEU A 30 -17.02 -23.85 -65.91
N ILE A 31 -15.93 -23.18 -65.52
CA ILE A 31 -15.85 -21.73 -65.37
C ILE A 31 -14.63 -21.20 -66.14
N PRO A 32 -14.65 -19.93 -66.60
CA PRO A 32 -13.50 -19.34 -67.29
C PRO A 32 -12.23 -19.42 -66.44
N ALA A 33 -11.17 -19.98 -67.01
CA ALA A 33 -9.93 -20.26 -66.30
C ALA A 33 -9.34 -19.02 -65.64
N THR A 34 -9.33 -17.90 -66.37
CA THR A 34 -8.80 -16.63 -65.87
C THR A 34 -9.52 -16.17 -64.61
N TRP A 35 -10.85 -16.21 -64.60
CA TRP A 35 -11.64 -15.78 -63.45
C TRP A 35 -11.52 -16.75 -62.28
N GLY A 36 -11.71 -18.05 -62.53
CA GLY A 36 -11.66 -19.08 -61.50
C GLY A 36 -10.32 -19.15 -60.78
N ASN A 37 -9.22 -19.07 -61.54
CA ASN A 37 -7.87 -19.06 -60.97
C ASN A 37 -7.60 -17.77 -60.19
N SER A 38 -7.98 -16.60 -60.73
CA SER A 38 -7.71 -15.31 -60.06
C SER A 38 -8.39 -15.21 -58.69
N VAL A 39 -9.69 -15.57 -58.61
CA VAL A 39 -10.44 -15.52 -57.35
C VAL A 39 -9.92 -16.56 -56.35
N THR A 40 -9.65 -17.79 -56.82
CA THR A 40 -9.18 -18.87 -55.94
C THR A 40 -7.77 -18.57 -55.41
N ASP A 41 -6.87 -18.07 -56.26
CA ASP A 41 -5.51 -17.68 -55.85
C ASP A 41 -5.54 -16.48 -54.89
N GLU A 42 -6.38 -15.47 -55.11
CA GLU A 42 -6.50 -14.31 -54.20
C GLU A 42 -6.92 -14.74 -52.79
N LEU A 43 -7.92 -15.61 -52.69
CA LEU A 43 -8.39 -16.11 -51.41
C LEU A 43 -7.39 -17.07 -50.74
N LEU A 44 -6.72 -17.92 -51.53
CA LEU A 44 -5.64 -18.78 -51.05
C LEU A 44 -4.47 -17.97 -50.49
N ASN A 45 -4.14 -16.83 -51.10
CA ASN A 45 -3.09 -15.94 -50.60
C ASN A 45 -3.44 -15.40 -49.20
N VAL A 46 -4.71 -15.04 -48.94
CA VAL A 46 -5.16 -14.63 -47.61
C VAL A 46 -5.03 -15.78 -46.60
N VAL A 47 -5.47 -16.99 -46.95
CA VAL A 47 -5.38 -18.17 -46.08
C VAL A 47 -3.93 -18.51 -45.73
N LYS A 48 -3.04 -18.51 -46.73
CA LYS A 48 -1.61 -18.76 -46.55
C LYS A 48 -0.93 -17.66 -45.72
N SER A 49 -1.30 -16.40 -45.92
CA SER A 49 -0.76 -15.27 -45.13
C SER A 49 -1.09 -15.39 -43.64
N ALA A 50 -2.20 -16.03 -43.28
CA ALA A 50 -2.56 -16.36 -41.91
C ALA A 50 -1.82 -17.60 -41.36
N GLY A 51 -0.90 -18.20 -42.12
CA GLY A 51 -0.20 -19.43 -41.76
C GLY A 51 -1.13 -20.62 -41.61
N LEU A 52 -2.17 -20.71 -42.44
CA LEU A 52 -3.07 -21.86 -42.53
C LEU A 52 -2.73 -22.65 -43.80
N GLU A 53 -2.69 -23.97 -43.69
CA GLU A 53 -2.55 -24.85 -44.85
C GLU A 53 -3.88 -24.94 -45.61
N PRO A 54 -3.92 -24.63 -46.91
CA PRO A 54 -5.13 -24.75 -47.72
C PRO A 54 -5.73 -26.17 -47.70
N SER A 55 -7.04 -26.26 -47.53
CA SER A 55 -7.79 -27.52 -47.54
C SER A 55 -9.07 -27.37 -48.33
N GLU A 56 -9.26 -28.22 -49.34
CA GLU A 56 -10.49 -28.26 -50.14
C GLU A 56 -11.74 -28.57 -49.28
N ASN A 57 -11.56 -29.31 -48.19
CA ASN A 57 -12.65 -29.78 -47.32
C ASN A 57 -13.11 -28.74 -46.28
N ASP A 58 -12.45 -27.58 -46.18
CA ASP A 58 -12.79 -26.55 -45.18
C ASP A 58 -13.22 -25.24 -45.84
N ALA A 59 -14.54 -25.01 -45.91
CA ALA A 59 -15.12 -23.79 -46.45
C ALA A 59 -15.00 -22.57 -45.50
N THR A 60 -14.43 -22.72 -44.31
CA THR A 60 -14.32 -21.66 -43.30
C THR A 60 -12.94 -21.01 -43.24
N GLN A 61 -11.95 -21.50 -44.02
CA GLN A 61 -10.56 -21.02 -43.91
C GLN A 61 -10.37 -19.53 -44.19
N LEU A 62 -11.19 -18.90 -45.04
CA LEU A 62 -11.13 -17.45 -45.23
C LEU A 62 -11.55 -16.70 -43.95
N LEU A 63 -12.63 -17.14 -43.30
CA LEU A 63 -13.09 -16.57 -42.03
C LEU A 63 -12.08 -16.81 -40.91
N GLN A 64 -11.50 -18.02 -40.85
CA GLN A 64 -10.43 -18.34 -39.90
C GLN A 64 -9.20 -17.47 -40.14
N ALA A 65 -8.80 -17.26 -41.41
CA ALA A 65 -7.68 -16.40 -41.77
C ALA A 65 -7.93 -14.94 -41.36
N ILE A 66 -9.11 -14.39 -41.66
CA ILE A 66 -9.48 -13.02 -41.24
C ILE A 66 -9.49 -12.89 -39.72
N ARG A 67 -10.05 -13.86 -38.99
CA ARG A 67 -10.04 -13.87 -37.52
C ARG A 67 -8.62 -13.97 -36.97
N LYS A 68 -7.80 -14.86 -37.52
CA LYS A 68 -6.42 -15.07 -37.09
C LYS A 68 -5.54 -13.87 -37.42
N ILE A 69 -5.69 -13.24 -38.58
CA ILE A 69 -5.01 -11.98 -38.93
C ILE A 69 -5.47 -10.83 -38.02
N SER A 70 -6.77 -10.76 -37.68
CA SER A 70 -7.33 -9.77 -36.77
C SER A 70 -6.88 -9.98 -35.31
N GLN A 71 -6.73 -11.24 -34.87
CA GLN A 71 -6.30 -11.63 -33.53
C GLN A 71 -4.77 -11.69 -33.37
N ALA A 72 -4.04 -11.94 -34.46
CA ALA A 72 -2.56 -11.94 -34.52
C ALA A 72 -1.98 -10.56 -34.77
N GLY A 73 -2.81 -9.50 -34.74
CA GLY A 73 -2.31 -8.19 -34.36
C GLY A 73 -1.77 -8.31 -32.94
N GLU A 74 -0.48 -8.61 -32.82
CA GLU A 74 0.30 -8.48 -31.59
C GLU A 74 -0.14 -7.19 -30.88
N ASP A 75 -0.25 -7.21 -29.55
CA ASP A 75 -0.48 -6.00 -28.75
C ASP A 75 0.38 -4.88 -29.33
N LYS A 76 -0.22 -3.91 -30.04
CA LYS A 76 0.52 -2.92 -30.83
C LYS A 76 1.44 -2.16 -29.89
N HIS A 77 2.70 -2.55 -29.90
CA HIS A 77 3.74 -2.09 -29.00
C HIS A 77 4.86 -1.48 -29.82
N ALA A 78 5.40 -0.37 -29.34
CA ALA A 78 6.54 0.29 -29.95
C ALA A 78 7.35 1.01 -28.86
N ALA A 79 8.64 1.21 -29.12
CA ALA A 79 9.46 2.04 -28.25
C ALA A 79 9.14 3.52 -28.48
N ASP A 80 9.19 4.29 -27.40
CA ASP A 80 9.20 5.74 -27.46
C ASP A 80 10.45 6.24 -28.19
N ILE A 81 10.25 7.12 -29.17
CA ILE A 81 11.29 7.82 -29.94
C ILE A 81 11.26 9.34 -29.69
N GLY A 82 10.40 9.78 -28.77
CA GLY A 82 10.21 11.17 -28.41
C GLY A 82 11.16 11.62 -27.30
N ALA A 83 10.70 12.60 -26.52
CA ALA A 83 11.41 13.19 -25.40
C ALA A 83 10.51 13.27 -24.17
N ALA A 84 11.06 13.69 -23.02
CA ALA A 84 10.27 13.88 -21.80
C ALA A 84 9.03 14.75 -22.05
N ASN A 85 7.86 14.23 -21.64
CA ASN A 85 6.54 14.83 -21.86
C ASN A 85 6.06 14.90 -23.34
N LEU A 86 6.88 14.53 -24.31
CA LEU A 86 6.53 14.47 -25.74
C LEU A 86 6.79 13.04 -26.25
N TYR A 87 5.87 12.13 -25.94
CA TYR A 87 6.02 10.72 -26.30
C TYR A 87 5.62 10.48 -27.76
N MET A 88 6.42 9.72 -28.49
CA MET A 88 6.16 9.40 -29.89
C MET A 88 6.50 7.94 -30.16
N ALA A 89 5.70 7.23 -30.95
CA ALA A 89 5.96 5.81 -31.23
C ALA A 89 5.57 5.41 -32.65
N ASN A 90 6.41 4.62 -33.33
CA ASN A 90 6.16 4.15 -34.69
C ASN A 90 5.65 2.71 -34.69
N TYR A 91 4.35 2.54 -34.96
CA TYR A 91 3.72 1.22 -35.03
C TYR A 91 3.76 0.64 -36.45
N VAL A 92 3.72 -0.68 -36.52
CA VAL A 92 3.58 -1.43 -37.78
C VAL A 92 2.36 -2.35 -37.64
N PRO A 93 1.37 -2.29 -38.56
CA PRO A 93 1.22 -1.29 -39.63
C PRO A 93 0.99 0.12 -39.09
N ALA A 94 1.40 1.13 -39.87
CA ALA A 94 1.37 2.53 -39.46
C ALA A 94 -0.07 3.02 -39.17
N ILE A 95 -0.23 3.72 -38.04
CA ILE A 95 -1.48 4.38 -37.68
C ILE A 95 -1.58 5.70 -38.44
N THR A 96 -2.49 5.77 -39.41
CA THR A 96 -2.70 6.98 -40.23
C THR A 96 -3.92 7.82 -39.81
N THR A 97 -4.82 7.23 -39.01
CA THR A 97 -6.02 7.91 -38.50
C THR A 97 -6.30 7.50 -37.05
N LEU A 98 -6.65 8.48 -36.21
CA LEU A 98 -7.10 8.23 -34.84
C LEU A 98 -8.60 7.95 -34.84
N LYS A 99 -9.01 6.86 -34.18
CA LYS A 99 -10.41 6.48 -34.00
C LYS A 99 -10.71 6.38 -32.52
N ASP A 100 -11.94 6.68 -32.14
CA ASP A 100 -12.38 6.55 -30.76
C ASP A 100 -12.17 5.10 -30.27
N GLY A 101 -11.63 4.95 -29.06
CA GLY A 101 -11.31 3.65 -28.47
C GLY A 101 -10.03 2.99 -29.01
N LEU A 102 -9.25 3.65 -29.86
CA LEU A 102 -7.96 3.11 -30.33
C LEU A 102 -7.01 2.93 -29.14
N ALA A 103 -6.71 1.66 -28.81
CA ALA A 103 -5.76 1.29 -27.77
C ALA A 103 -4.38 1.00 -28.35
N LEU A 104 -3.33 1.56 -27.74
CA LEU A 104 -1.94 1.34 -28.12
C LEU A 104 -1.08 1.15 -26.86
N ARG A 105 0.05 0.46 -27.01
CA ARG A 105 1.07 0.36 -25.95
C ARG A 105 2.39 0.94 -26.43
N PHE A 106 3.16 1.53 -25.53
CA PHE A 106 4.53 1.94 -25.81
C PHE A 106 5.41 1.76 -24.58
N THR A 107 6.72 1.59 -24.79
CA THR A 107 7.71 1.68 -23.70
C THR A 107 8.24 3.11 -23.64
N ALA A 108 7.98 3.83 -22.55
CA ALA A 108 8.41 5.21 -22.36
C ALA A 108 9.93 5.32 -22.25
N GLY A 109 10.58 6.23 -23.00
CA GLY A 109 12.01 6.46 -22.93
C GLY A 109 12.40 7.34 -21.75
N ASN A 110 11.52 8.27 -21.37
CA ASN A 110 11.74 9.25 -20.30
C ASN A 110 10.61 9.23 -19.27
N ALA A 111 10.91 9.70 -18.06
CA ALA A 111 9.89 9.98 -17.06
C ALA A 111 9.17 11.30 -17.40
N ASN A 112 7.89 11.41 -17.05
CA ASN A 112 7.17 12.67 -17.20
C ASN A 112 7.42 13.60 -16.01
N THR A 113 7.51 14.89 -16.29
CA THR A 113 7.66 15.96 -15.28
C THR A 113 6.46 16.89 -15.24
N GLY A 114 5.40 16.58 -15.99
CA GLY A 114 4.17 17.36 -16.05
C GLY A 114 3.27 16.93 -17.19
N ALA A 115 2.48 17.89 -17.69
CA ALA A 115 1.57 17.69 -18.82
C ALA A 115 2.31 17.09 -20.00
N SER A 116 1.79 15.99 -20.53
CA SER A 116 2.44 15.21 -21.57
C SER A 116 1.55 15.08 -22.81
N THR A 117 2.14 14.72 -23.93
CA THR A 117 1.45 14.41 -25.18
C THR A 117 1.90 13.06 -25.73
N PHE A 118 1.07 12.43 -26.56
CA PHE A 118 1.43 11.20 -27.27
C PHE A 118 1.05 11.29 -28.76
N ALA A 119 1.93 10.79 -29.63
CA ALA A 119 1.74 10.77 -31.08
C ALA A 119 2.19 9.43 -31.71
N PRO A 120 1.27 8.64 -32.30
CA PRO A 120 1.66 7.48 -33.09
C PRO A 120 2.04 7.88 -34.53
N ASN A 121 3.08 7.24 -35.08
CA ASN A 121 3.47 7.28 -36.50
C ASN A 121 3.59 8.71 -37.11
N GLY A 122 4.04 9.69 -36.32
CA GLY A 122 4.26 11.07 -36.79
C GLY A 122 2.98 11.90 -36.98
N LEU A 123 1.83 11.44 -36.49
CA LEU A 123 0.62 12.27 -36.41
C LEU A 123 0.83 13.47 -35.46
N LEU A 124 -0.06 14.46 -35.53
CA LEU A 124 -0.03 15.61 -34.62
C LEU A 124 -0.15 15.13 -33.15
N PRO A 125 0.78 15.53 -32.25
CA PRO A 125 0.69 15.17 -30.85
C PRO A 125 -0.60 15.67 -30.21
N LYS A 126 -1.26 14.78 -29.47
CA LYS A 126 -2.46 15.09 -28.69
C LYS A 126 -2.15 14.99 -27.20
N PRO A 127 -2.86 15.75 -26.33
CA PRO A 127 -2.68 15.66 -24.89
C PRO A 127 -2.80 14.22 -24.40
N LEU A 128 -1.92 13.82 -23.50
CA LEU A 128 -2.00 12.58 -22.74
C LEU A 128 -2.48 12.95 -21.34
N LEU A 129 -3.65 12.44 -20.99
CA LEU A 129 -4.36 12.73 -19.75
C LEU A 129 -4.39 11.50 -18.85
N SER A 130 -4.57 11.72 -17.56
CA SER A 130 -4.87 10.67 -16.59
C SER A 130 -6.30 10.14 -16.77
N LEU A 131 -6.64 9.03 -16.12
CA LEU A 131 -8.02 8.52 -16.06
C LEU A 131 -9.02 9.51 -15.44
N ALA A 132 -8.53 10.50 -14.68
CA ALA A 132 -9.34 11.61 -14.16
C ALA A 132 -9.58 12.72 -15.20
N GLN A 133 -9.21 12.52 -16.47
CA GLN A 133 -9.34 13.49 -17.58
C GLN A 133 -8.60 14.81 -17.31
N SER A 134 -7.51 14.75 -16.53
CA SER A 134 -6.65 15.89 -16.21
C SER A 134 -5.24 15.66 -16.74
N ALA A 135 -4.50 16.74 -16.99
CA ALA A 135 -3.12 16.66 -17.47
C ALA A 135 -2.26 15.81 -16.53
N LEU A 136 -1.34 15.02 -17.09
CA LEU A 136 -0.47 14.18 -16.27
C LEU A 136 0.36 15.02 -15.30
N ARG A 137 0.58 14.46 -14.11
CA ARG A 137 1.41 15.02 -13.05
C ARG A 137 2.82 14.41 -13.10
N PRO A 138 3.85 15.09 -12.57
CA PRO A 138 5.20 14.52 -12.51
C PRO A 138 5.21 13.09 -11.93
N ALA A 139 6.00 12.20 -12.54
CA ALA A 139 6.20 10.80 -12.16
C ALA A 139 4.96 9.86 -12.29
N GLU A 140 3.96 10.23 -13.08
CA GLU A 140 2.88 9.30 -13.50
C GLU A 140 3.35 8.33 -14.60
N ILE A 141 4.42 8.67 -15.33
CA ILE A 141 5.19 7.79 -16.22
C ILE A 141 6.64 7.84 -15.76
N VAL A 142 7.24 6.67 -15.55
CA VAL A 142 8.66 6.52 -15.26
C VAL A 142 9.37 6.00 -16.51
N GLY A 143 10.60 6.45 -16.77
CA GLY A 143 11.40 5.93 -17.89
C GLY A 143 11.52 4.40 -17.84
N GLY A 144 11.34 3.75 -18.97
CA GLY A 144 11.27 2.29 -19.11
C GLY A 144 9.90 1.67 -18.81
N SER A 145 8.90 2.46 -18.40
CA SER A 145 7.55 1.94 -18.14
C SER A 145 6.87 1.48 -19.43
N VAL A 146 6.17 0.35 -19.36
CA VAL A 146 5.21 -0.04 -20.39
C VAL A 146 3.92 0.71 -20.12
N CYS A 147 3.56 1.61 -21.04
CA CYS A 147 2.37 2.43 -20.99
C CYS A 147 1.30 1.86 -21.93
N SER A 148 0.04 1.88 -21.48
CA SER A 148 -1.14 1.59 -22.29
C SER A 148 -1.98 2.86 -22.38
N VAL A 149 -2.32 3.26 -23.60
CA VAL A 149 -3.08 4.48 -23.88
C VAL A 149 -4.28 4.18 -24.75
N VAL A 150 -5.37 4.93 -24.57
CA VAL A 150 -6.58 4.84 -25.40
C VAL A 150 -6.94 6.23 -25.90
N PHE A 151 -7.21 6.36 -27.20
CA PHE A 151 -7.66 7.62 -27.78
C PHE A 151 -9.16 7.83 -27.53
N SER A 152 -9.53 9.02 -27.05
CA SER A 152 -10.92 9.46 -26.92
C SER A 152 -11.21 10.58 -27.92
N ALA A 153 -12.12 10.32 -28.87
CA ALA A 153 -12.52 11.33 -29.85
C ALA A 153 -13.31 12.48 -29.21
N ALA A 154 -14.06 12.21 -28.13
CA ALA A 154 -14.82 13.22 -27.40
C ALA A 154 -13.92 14.26 -26.71
N LEU A 155 -12.74 13.84 -26.22
CA LEU A 155 -11.77 14.71 -25.56
C LEU A 155 -10.65 15.19 -26.50
N ASP A 156 -10.61 14.69 -27.74
CA ASP A 156 -9.51 14.87 -28.69
C ASP A 156 -8.13 14.63 -28.04
N SER A 157 -8.06 13.62 -27.16
CA SER A 157 -6.93 13.37 -26.26
C SER A 157 -6.71 11.87 -26.02
N TRP A 158 -5.48 11.51 -25.65
CA TRP A 158 -5.13 10.18 -25.16
C TRP A 158 -5.37 10.07 -23.66
N LEU A 159 -5.90 8.93 -23.21
CA LEU A 159 -6.02 8.57 -21.81
C LEU A 159 -4.96 7.53 -21.46
N LEU A 160 -4.14 7.80 -20.45
CA LEU A 160 -3.20 6.83 -19.88
C LEU A 160 -3.97 5.84 -18.99
N VAL A 161 -4.13 4.61 -19.47
CA VAL A 161 -4.87 3.55 -18.79
C VAL A 161 -3.98 2.79 -17.80
N TYR A 162 -2.71 2.59 -18.16
CA TYR A 162 -1.75 1.85 -17.34
C TYR A 162 -0.32 2.33 -17.64
N ALA A 163 0.53 2.34 -16.61
CA ALA A 163 1.97 2.51 -16.74
C ALA A 163 2.67 1.62 -15.70
N SER A 164 3.46 0.63 -16.13
CA SER A 164 3.99 -0.42 -15.26
C SER A 164 4.94 0.06 -14.15
N GLY A 165 5.53 1.24 -14.30
CA GLY A 165 6.32 1.92 -13.26
C GLY A 165 5.71 3.26 -12.81
N GLY A 166 4.54 3.63 -13.33
CA GLY A 166 3.87 4.89 -13.03
C GLY A 166 3.06 4.84 -11.74
N ASN A 167 2.96 5.97 -11.04
CA ASN A 167 2.15 6.12 -9.82
C ASN A 167 0.61 6.14 -10.06
N ALA A 168 0.14 5.61 -11.19
CA ALA A 168 -1.23 5.76 -11.70
C ALA A 168 -2.35 5.00 -10.94
N THR A 169 -2.11 4.55 -9.70
CA THR A 169 -3.18 3.97 -8.85
C THR A 169 -3.37 4.80 -7.59
N THR A 170 -4.30 5.74 -7.65
CA THR A 170 -4.77 6.53 -6.50
C THR A 170 -5.21 5.60 -5.36
N GLY A 171 -4.84 5.92 -4.13
CA GLY A 171 -5.27 5.20 -2.92
C GLY A 171 -4.50 3.92 -2.60
N ARG A 172 -3.50 3.53 -3.41
CA ARG A 172 -2.63 2.38 -3.10
C ARG A 172 -1.70 2.69 -1.94
N LEU A 173 -1.52 1.73 -1.02
CA LEU A 173 -0.47 1.80 0.01
C LEU A 173 0.91 1.76 -0.67
N LEU A 174 1.69 2.83 -0.51
CA LEU A 174 3.06 2.97 -1.00
C LEU A 174 4.08 2.34 -0.04
N GLY A 175 3.83 2.44 1.26
CA GLY A 175 4.74 1.90 2.26
C GLY A 175 4.28 2.17 3.69
N VAL A 176 4.93 1.49 4.64
CA VAL A 176 4.73 1.67 6.08
C VAL A 176 6.07 1.97 6.72
N ARG A 177 6.14 3.03 7.53
CA ARG A 177 7.35 3.45 8.24
C ARG A 177 7.06 3.55 9.72
N THR A 178 7.82 2.80 10.51
CA THR A 178 7.66 2.72 11.97
C THR A 178 8.87 3.33 12.65
N PHE A 179 8.63 4.33 13.48
CA PHE A 179 9.63 4.99 14.31
C PHE A 179 9.46 4.50 15.75
N ALA A 180 10.33 3.57 16.17
CA ALA A 180 10.50 3.16 17.56
C ALA A 180 11.59 3.97 18.30
N ALA A 181 12.27 4.85 17.57
CA ALA A 181 13.19 5.87 18.07
C ALA A 181 12.95 7.17 17.29
N SER A 182 13.24 8.32 17.92
CA SER A 182 13.10 9.63 17.29
C SER A 182 13.97 9.75 16.04
N GLY A 183 13.52 10.53 15.07
CA GLY A 183 14.21 10.70 13.80
C GLY A 183 13.53 11.72 12.91
N VAL A 184 13.88 11.70 11.63
CA VAL A 184 13.28 12.56 10.61
C VAL A 184 12.53 11.69 9.62
N TYR A 185 11.29 12.07 9.33
CA TYR A 185 10.49 11.49 8.27
C TYR A 185 10.53 12.38 7.04
N VAL A 186 10.78 11.77 5.89
CA VAL A 186 10.77 12.42 4.56
C VAL A 186 9.80 11.65 3.66
N PRO A 187 8.67 12.22 3.23
CA PRO A 187 7.69 11.56 2.37
C PRO A 187 8.31 10.81 1.18
N SER A 188 7.81 9.61 0.89
CA SER A 188 8.14 8.92 -0.35
C SER A 188 7.61 9.71 -1.55
N VAL A 189 8.37 9.67 -2.65
CA VAL A 189 7.95 10.27 -3.92
C VAL A 189 6.61 9.65 -4.35
N GLY A 190 5.64 10.49 -4.67
CA GLY A 190 4.30 10.06 -5.07
C GLY A 190 3.27 9.96 -3.94
N MET A 191 3.66 10.12 -2.67
CA MET A 191 2.70 10.15 -1.57
C MET A 191 1.73 11.33 -1.70
N LYS A 192 0.43 11.05 -1.59
CA LYS A 192 -0.65 12.03 -1.55
C LYS A 192 -1.27 12.18 -0.19
N ASN A 193 -1.41 11.08 0.54
CA ASN A 193 -1.97 11.05 1.88
C ASN A 193 -1.14 10.15 2.79
N ALA A 194 -1.18 10.40 4.09
CA ALA A 194 -0.64 9.49 5.08
C ALA A 194 -1.64 9.27 6.22
N TRP A 195 -1.78 8.01 6.64
CA TRP A 195 -2.39 7.66 7.91
C TRP A 195 -1.31 7.54 8.96
N VAL A 196 -1.34 8.43 9.94
CA VAL A 196 -0.34 8.53 11.00
C VAL A 196 -0.96 8.07 12.31
N LYS A 197 -0.31 7.12 12.98
CA LYS A 197 -0.66 6.62 14.31
C LYS A 197 0.45 7.02 15.27
N VAL A 198 0.09 7.70 16.35
CA VAL A 198 1.04 8.20 17.36
C VAL A 198 0.60 7.71 18.74
N ILE A 199 1.53 7.13 19.49
CA ILE A 199 1.29 6.72 20.87
C ILE A 199 2.39 7.25 21.79
N GLY A 200 2.00 7.90 22.89
CA GLY A 200 2.93 8.37 23.92
C GLY A 200 3.55 7.21 24.70
N GLY A 201 4.65 7.45 25.39
CA GLY A 201 5.24 6.48 26.32
C GLY A 201 4.32 6.25 27.53
N GLY A 202 4.29 5.04 28.06
CA GLY A 202 3.60 4.74 29.31
C GLY A 202 4.43 5.13 30.52
N GLY A 203 3.78 5.46 31.64
CA GLY A 203 4.43 5.76 32.92
C GLY A 203 4.92 4.51 33.64
N GLY A 204 5.94 4.68 34.48
CA GLY A 204 6.40 3.64 35.40
C GLY A 204 5.53 3.56 36.66
N SER A 205 5.55 2.42 37.33
CA SER A 205 4.98 2.30 38.68
C SER A 205 6.01 2.71 39.74
N ALA A 206 5.53 3.06 40.92
CA ALA A 206 6.35 3.44 42.06
C ALA A 206 7.05 2.22 42.67
N GLY A 207 8.23 2.46 43.22
CA GLY A 207 8.85 1.50 44.12
C GLY A 207 8.22 1.59 45.51
N ILE A 208 8.41 0.53 46.30
CA ILE A 208 7.86 0.41 47.64
C ILE A 208 8.97 0.33 48.70
N PRO A 209 8.77 0.91 49.89
CA PRO A 209 9.71 0.81 50.99
C PRO A 209 9.80 -0.61 51.57
N ALA A 210 10.78 -0.84 52.44
CA ALA A 210 10.86 -2.06 53.24
C ALA A 210 9.75 -2.07 54.30
N THR A 211 9.30 -3.26 54.68
CA THR A 211 8.23 -3.47 55.65
C THR A 211 8.75 -4.20 56.89
N GLY A 212 8.36 -3.72 58.07
CA GLY A 212 8.58 -4.41 59.35
C GLY A 212 7.51 -5.47 59.69
N SER A 213 7.52 -5.92 60.94
CA SER A 213 6.66 -7.00 61.44
C SER A 213 5.18 -6.68 61.47
N ASN A 214 4.80 -5.39 61.51
CA ASN A 214 3.41 -4.92 61.50
C ASN A 214 3.14 -3.91 60.38
N GLN A 215 3.83 -4.08 59.24
CA GLN A 215 3.74 -3.16 58.11
C GLN A 215 3.57 -3.89 56.79
N ILE A 216 2.96 -3.17 55.85
CA ILE A 216 2.80 -3.55 54.45
C ILE A 216 3.16 -2.35 53.58
N SER A 217 3.39 -2.56 52.29
CA SER A 217 3.52 -1.46 51.34
C SER A 217 3.09 -1.91 49.95
N MET A 218 2.50 -1.03 49.17
CA MET A 218 2.07 -1.35 47.81
C MET A 218 2.09 -0.12 46.93
N ALA A 219 2.15 -0.36 45.62
CA ALA A 219 2.03 0.66 44.60
C ALA A 219 0.92 0.30 43.60
N GLY A 220 0.27 1.33 43.06
CA GLY A 220 -0.51 1.20 41.84
C GLY A 220 0.38 0.99 40.61
N GLY A 221 -0.22 0.66 39.47
CA GLY A 221 0.51 0.60 38.20
C GLY A 221 0.74 1.99 37.61
N GLY A 222 1.67 2.13 36.67
CA GLY A 222 1.81 3.33 35.84
C GLY A 222 0.69 3.43 34.79
N ALA A 223 0.39 4.64 34.32
CA ALA A 223 -0.60 4.83 33.26
C ALA A 223 -0.03 4.54 31.87
N SER A 224 -0.90 4.31 30.89
CA SER A 224 -0.52 4.27 29.48
C SER A 224 -0.42 5.67 28.86
N GLY A 225 0.34 5.80 27.78
CA GLY A 225 0.39 6.99 26.95
C GLY A 225 -0.88 7.17 26.11
N GLY A 226 -1.13 8.40 25.71
CA GLY A 226 -2.24 8.76 24.84
C GLY A 226 -2.06 8.20 23.43
N TYR A 227 -3.15 8.19 22.67
CA TYR A 227 -3.20 7.63 21.33
C TYR A 227 -3.93 8.56 20.36
N ALA A 228 -3.28 8.88 19.24
CA ALA A 228 -3.84 9.71 18.20
C ALA A 228 -3.67 9.06 16.82
N GLU A 229 -4.70 9.19 15.99
CA GLU A 229 -4.66 8.83 14.58
C GLU A 229 -5.11 9.99 13.71
N ALA A 230 -4.35 10.26 12.66
CA ALA A 230 -4.69 11.30 11.70
C ALA A 230 -4.55 10.83 10.25
N TRP A 231 -5.49 11.23 9.41
CA TRP A 231 -5.36 11.23 7.96
C TRP A 231 -4.89 12.61 7.51
N LEU A 232 -3.69 12.67 6.92
CA LEU A 232 -3.01 13.92 6.56
C LEU A 232 -2.68 13.94 5.08
N ALA A 233 -2.98 15.04 4.41
CA ALA A 233 -2.56 15.25 3.03
C ALA A 233 -1.07 15.60 2.96
N SER A 234 -0.40 15.20 1.88
CA SER A 234 1.00 15.53 1.56
C SER A 234 1.31 17.02 1.71
N ALA A 235 0.37 17.91 1.33
CA ALA A 235 0.52 19.35 1.48
C ALA A 235 0.64 19.80 2.95
N ALA A 236 -0.09 19.16 3.88
CA ALA A 236 0.00 19.46 5.31
C ALA A 236 1.29 18.90 5.92
N ILE A 237 1.77 17.77 5.40
CA ILE A 237 3.00 17.11 5.85
C ILE A 237 4.26 17.85 5.35
N GLY A 238 4.20 18.49 4.19
CA GLY A 238 5.33 19.20 3.62
C GLY A 238 6.48 18.27 3.22
N SER A 239 7.70 18.81 3.15
CA SER A 239 8.89 18.08 2.66
C SER A 239 9.53 17.15 3.69
N SER A 240 9.34 17.41 4.98
CA SER A 240 9.84 16.58 6.07
C SER A 240 9.13 16.89 7.37
N GLN A 241 9.13 15.94 8.30
CA GLN A 241 8.62 16.11 9.65
C GLN A 241 9.59 15.50 10.66
N THR A 242 9.82 16.21 11.76
CA THR A 242 10.51 15.63 12.92
C THR A 242 9.60 14.63 13.60
N VAL A 243 10.08 13.42 13.81
CA VAL A 243 9.38 12.38 14.55
C VAL A 243 9.99 12.27 15.93
N THR A 244 9.20 12.54 16.96
CA THR A 244 9.60 12.34 18.36
C THR A 244 8.95 11.07 18.87
N VAL A 245 9.75 10.17 19.43
CA VAL A 245 9.24 8.98 20.12
C VAL A 245 9.47 9.16 21.62
N GLY A 246 8.37 9.20 22.37
CA GLY A 246 8.40 9.34 23.82
C GLY A 246 9.02 8.12 24.49
N SER A 247 9.94 8.34 25.43
CA SER A 247 10.49 7.27 26.26
C SER A 247 9.41 6.67 27.16
N GLY A 248 9.58 5.42 27.56
CA GLY A 248 8.82 4.86 28.68
C GLY A 248 9.26 5.52 29.99
N GLY A 249 8.34 5.69 30.92
CA GLY A 249 8.63 6.16 32.26
C GLY A 249 9.45 5.14 33.04
N ALA A 250 10.48 5.61 33.74
CA ALA A 250 11.28 4.74 34.60
C ALA A 250 10.43 4.21 35.76
N GLY A 251 10.67 2.95 36.16
CA GLY A 251 10.14 2.45 37.42
C GLY A 251 10.74 3.23 38.59
N GLY A 252 9.93 3.54 39.60
CA GLY A 252 10.40 4.24 40.78
C GLY A 252 11.48 3.44 41.49
N ALA A 253 12.51 4.13 42.00
CA ALA A 253 13.43 3.53 42.95
C ALA A 253 12.68 3.08 44.22
N ALA A 254 13.33 2.31 45.07
CA ALA A 254 12.74 1.89 46.35
C ALA A 254 12.21 3.11 47.13
N ALA A 255 10.92 3.07 47.50
CA ALA A 255 10.17 4.15 48.17
C ALA A 255 9.94 5.44 47.37
N GLU A 256 10.23 5.45 46.06
CA GLU A 256 10.07 6.61 45.19
C GLU A 256 8.92 6.41 44.18
N GLY A 257 8.34 7.53 43.73
CA GLY A 257 7.33 7.54 42.67
C GLY A 257 7.86 7.07 41.32
N GLY A 258 6.98 6.57 40.46
CA GLY A 258 7.30 6.21 39.08
C GLY A 258 7.49 7.44 38.20
N GLY A 259 8.36 7.35 37.20
CA GLY A 259 8.54 8.39 36.19
C GLY A 259 7.37 8.43 35.19
N GLY A 260 7.02 9.63 34.73
CA GLY A 260 6.08 9.80 33.62
C GLY A 260 6.65 9.33 32.28
N GLY A 261 5.79 8.89 31.38
CA GLY A 261 6.15 8.60 30.00
C GLY A 261 6.37 9.87 29.19
N GLY A 262 7.19 9.78 28.13
CA GLY A 262 7.44 10.88 27.20
C GLY A 262 6.34 11.02 26.16
N THR A 263 6.18 12.23 25.63
CA THR A 263 5.30 12.52 24.49
C THR A 263 5.90 11.99 23.19
N SER A 264 5.09 11.35 22.35
CA SER A 264 5.44 11.05 20.96
C SER A 264 4.71 12.01 20.03
N SER A 265 5.35 12.40 18.92
CA SER A 265 4.74 13.30 17.96
C SER A 265 5.24 13.10 16.52
N PHE A 266 4.38 13.45 15.57
CA PHE A 266 4.71 13.64 14.17
C PHE A 266 4.68 15.14 13.87
N GLY A 267 5.84 15.78 14.02
CA GLY A 267 5.99 17.22 14.00
C GLY A 267 5.07 17.91 15.00
N SER A 268 4.47 19.02 14.58
CA SER A 268 3.36 19.68 15.28
C SER A 268 1.99 19.18 14.81
N LEU A 269 1.95 18.23 13.86
CA LEU A 269 0.72 17.81 13.20
C LEU A 269 -0.11 16.87 14.07
N VAL A 270 0.55 15.94 14.77
CA VAL A 270 -0.09 14.97 15.68
C VAL A 270 0.82 14.77 16.89
N SER A 271 0.25 14.85 18.10
CA SER A 271 1.01 14.69 19.35
C SER A 271 0.21 13.87 20.35
N ALA A 272 0.83 12.84 20.90
CA ALA A 272 0.24 11.99 21.93
C ALA A 272 1.10 12.03 23.19
N THR A 273 0.50 12.54 24.28
CA THR A 273 1.19 12.75 25.56
C THR A 273 1.49 11.43 26.25
N GLY A 274 2.56 11.40 27.04
CA GLY A 274 2.89 10.23 27.84
C GLY A 274 1.98 10.04 29.05
N GLY A 275 1.91 8.81 29.56
CA GLY A 275 1.15 8.46 30.76
C GLY A 275 1.85 8.90 32.04
N GLY A 276 1.08 9.21 33.09
CA GLY A 276 1.63 9.51 34.41
C GLY A 276 2.27 8.29 35.07
N GLY A 277 3.38 8.49 35.78
CA GLY A 277 3.90 7.50 36.71
C GLY A 277 3.04 7.42 37.97
N SER A 278 3.02 6.26 38.65
CA SER A 278 2.25 6.15 39.89
C SER A 278 2.94 6.88 41.05
N PRO A 279 2.19 7.48 41.99
CA PRO A 279 2.78 8.05 43.20
C PRO A 279 3.40 6.98 44.09
N GLY A 280 4.43 7.37 44.85
CA GLY A 280 5.01 6.56 45.91
C GLY A 280 4.20 6.67 47.20
N PHE A 281 4.24 5.62 48.02
CA PHE A 281 3.55 5.58 49.30
C PHE A 281 4.50 5.08 50.41
N PRO A 282 4.37 5.58 51.64
CA PRO A 282 5.13 5.05 52.77
C PRO A 282 4.67 3.63 53.13
N ALA A 283 5.45 2.95 53.97
CA ALA A 283 5.00 1.71 54.60
C ALA A 283 3.83 2.01 55.54
N LEU A 284 2.82 1.15 55.51
CA LEU A 284 1.55 1.34 56.21
C LEU A 284 1.47 0.40 57.41
N PRO A 285 1.10 0.89 58.60
CA PRO A 285 0.93 0.03 59.77
C PRO A 285 -0.35 -0.81 59.65
N LEU A 286 -0.38 -2.00 60.25
CA LEU A 286 -1.60 -2.81 60.35
C LEU A 286 -2.42 -2.49 61.61
N PRO A 287 -3.77 -2.51 61.53
CA PRO A 287 -4.57 -2.78 60.34
C PRO A 287 -4.65 -1.56 59.40
N SER A 288 -4.65 -1.81 58.08
CA SER A 288 -4.79 -0.78 57.05
C SER A 288 -5.84 -1.16 56.01
N PHE A 289 -6.52 -0.16 55.45
CA PHE A 289 -7.52 -0.30 54.40
C PHE A 289 -7.42 0.86 53.43
N GLY A 290 -7.42 0.60 52.12
CA GLY A 290 -7.39 1.69 51.16
C GLY A 290 -7.11 1.27 49.72
N LEU A 291 -7.33 2.24 48.84
CA LEU A 291 -6.92 2.22 47.45
C LEU A 291 -5.74 3.17 47.28
N TYR A 292 -4.65 2.67 46.71
CA TYR A 292 -3.41 3.39 46.51
C TYR A 292 -3.30 3.72 45.03
N THR A 293 -3.46 5.00 44.69
CA THR A 293 -3.65 5.45 43.30
C THR A 293 -2.52 4.99 42.39
N GLY A 294 -2.92 4.57 41.18
CA GLY A 294 -1.98 4.35 40.09
C GLY A 294 -1.57 5.66 39.42
N GLY A 295 -0.83 5.52 38.32
CA GLY A 295 -0.48 6.64 37.46
C GLY A 295 -1.73 7.29 36.86
N TYR A 296 -1.73 8.61 36.81
CA TYR A 296 -2.78 9.39 36.17
C TYR A 296 -2.77 9.17 34.65
N PRO A 297 -3.95 9.08 34.01
CA PRO A 297 -4.04 8.93 32.57
C PRO A 297 -3.32 10.08 31.85
N SER A 298 -2.85 9.84 30.63
CA SER A 298 -2.26 10.91 29.82
C SER A 298 -3.30 12.03 29.59
N LEU A 299 -2.83 13.22 29.23
CA LEU A 299 -3.72 14.26 28.74
C LEU A 299 -4.27 13.88 27.35
N ALA A 300 -5.36 14.53 26.95
CA ALA A 300 -5.92 14.38 25.61
C ALA A 300 -4.84 14.71 24.55
N PRO A 301 -4.57 13.81 23.59
CA PRO A 301 -3.70 14.09 22.45
C PRO A 301 -4.21 15.27 21.59
N SER A 302 -3.38 15.72 20.65
CA SER A 302 -3.74 16.77 19.68
C SER A 302 -3.50 16.32 18.25
N GLY A 303 -4.27 16.87 17.31
CA GLY A 303 -4.05 16.67 15.87
C GLY A 303 -4.58 15.35 15.29
N GLY A 304 -5.09 14.44 16.12
CA GLY A 304 -5.82 13.26 15.64
C GLY A 304 -7.20 13.66 15.11
N ASN A 305 -7.47 13.43 13.82
CA ASN A 305 -8.77 13.68 13.17
C ASN A 305 -9.58 12.40 12.93
N ILE A 306 -9.01 11.21 13.18
CA ILE A 306 -9.72 9.93 13.17
C ILE A 306 -9.97 9.47 14.60
N VAL A 307 -8.90 9.44 15.40
CA VAL A 307 -8.94 9.03 16.81
C VAL A 307 -8.09 9.99 17.63
N ASN A 308 -8.60 10.38 18.79
CA ASN A 308 -7.87 11.21 19.72
C ASN A 308 -8.28 10.85 21.16
N MET A 309 -7.44 10.08 21.85
CA MET A 309 -7.79 9.45 23.13
C MET A 309 -6.67 9.55 24.16
N ALA A 310 -7.01 9.95 25.37
CA ALA A 310 -6.13 9.81 26.53
C ALA A 310 -5.81 8.34 26.80
N GLY A 311 -4.64 8.08 27.39
CA GLY A 311 -4.26 6.75 27.86
C GLY A 311 -5.10 6.31 29.06
N ALA A 312 -5.21 5.00 29.27
CA ALA A 312 -5.77 4.43 30.48
C ALA A 312 -4.89 4.72 31.71
N ALA A 313 -5.54 5.01 32.84
CA ALA A 313 -4.89 5.11 34.14
C ALA A 313 -4.28 3.77 34.57
N GLY A 314 -3.28 3.83 35.44
CA GLY A 314 -2.82 2.64 36.15
C GLY A 314 -3.85 2.21 37.19
N SER A 315 -4.04 0.90 37.35
CA SER A 315 -4.95 0.39 38.37
C SER A 315 -4.38 0.69 39.77
N PRO A 316 -5.23 0.94 40.77
CA PRO A 316 -4.76 1.18 42.13
C PRO A 316 -4.23 -0.12 42.77
N GLY A 317 -3.31 0.03 43.73
CA GLY A 317 -3.03 -1.02 44.71
C GLY A 317 -4.16 -1.08 45.75
N ILE A 318 -4.41 -2.25 46.33
CA ILE A 318 -5.51 -2.49 47.27
C ILE A 318 -4.97 -3.11 48.54
N CYS A 319 -5.36 -2.54 49.68
CA CYS A 319 -5.14 -3.13 51.01
C CYS A 319 -6.46 -3.45 51.69
N LEU A 320 -6.58 -4.69 52.21
CA LEU A 320 -7.67 -5.11 53.06
C LEU A 320 -7.10 -5.84 54.30
N ASN A 321 -7.01 -5.13 55.42
CA ASN A 321 -6.56 -5.67 56.70
C ASN A 321 -5.23 -6.46 56.63
N GLY A 322 -4.25 -5.96 55.87
CA GLY A 322 -2.94 -6.60 55.69
C GLY A 322 -2.80 -7.54 54.49
N SER A 323 -3.91 -7.87 53.82
CA SER A 323 -3.85 -8.46 52.47
C SER A 323 -3.59 -7.37 51.44
N VAL A 324 -2.63 -7.58 50.55
CA VAL A 324 -2.21 -6.59 49.56
C VAL A 324 -2.33 -7.11 48.13
N LEU A 325 -2.90 -6.29 47.25
CA LEU A 325 -2.88 -6.49 45.80
C LEU A 325 -2.21 -5.29 45.14
N ALA A 326 -1.18 -5.54 44.33
CA ALA A 326 -0.56 -4.50 43.54
C ALA A 326 -1.40 -4.12 42.31
N GLY A 327 -1.33 -2.86 41.89
CA GLY A 327 -2.06 -2.38 40.73
C GLY A 327 -1.43 -2.81 39.39
N HIS A 328 -2.26 -3.17 38.41
CA HIS A 328 -1.83 -3.38 37.03
C HIS A 328 -1.50 -2.06 36.32
N GLY A 329 -0.52 -2.08 35.42
CA GLY A 329 -0.23 -0.97 34.52
C GLY A 329 -1.36 -0.72 33.52
N GLY A 330 -1.48 0.51 33.03
CA GLY A 330 -2.47 0.88 32.02
C GLY A 330 -2.19 0.19 30.68
N ASN A 331 -3.23 -0.38 30.07
CA ASN A 331 -3.18 -0.90 28.70
C ASN A 331 -3.26 0.25 27.69
N SER A 332 -2.62 0.07 26.55
CA SER A 332 -2.68 0.98 25.41
C SER A 332 -3.22 0.25 24.17
N PRO A 333 -3.64 0.93 23.10
CA PRO A 333 -4.08 0.28 21.87
C PRO A 333 -3.04 -0.65 21.21
N LEU A 334 -1.74 -0.48 21.55
CA LEU A 334 -0.62 -1.22 20.97
C LEU A 334 0.26 -1.89 22.03
N GLY A 335 -0.23 -2.02 23.27
CA GLY A 335 0.56 -2.55 24.37
C GLY A 335 -0.27 -2.98 25.58
N SER A 336 0.24 -3.97 26.29
CA SER A 336 -0.38 -4.48 27.52
C SER A 336 0.40 -3.98 28.73
N GLY A 337 -0.33 -3.45 29.71
CA GLY A 337 0.24 -2.99 30.96
C GLY A 337 0.92 -4.12 31.73
N GLY A 338 1.97 -3.79 32.48
CA GLY A 338 2.62 -4.75 33.36
C GLY A 338 1.65 -5.27 34.41
N TYR A 339 1.69 -6.56 34.71
CA TYR A 339 0.83 -7.13 35.76
C TYR A 339 1.31 -6.68 37.15
N GLY A 340 0.36 -6.35 38.04
CA GLY A 340 0.68 -6.09 39.44
C GLY A 340 1.13 -7.38 40.13
N SER A 341 2.17 -7.30 40.97
CA SER A 341 2.67 -8.46 41.72
C SER A 341 2.71 -8.23 43.23
N SER A 342 2.01 -9.09 43.97
CA SER A 342 2.08 -9.17 45.43
C SER A 342 2.95 -10.33 45.93
N ALA A 343 3.61 -11.05 45.01
CA ALA A 343 4.49 -12.15 45.39
C ALA A 343 5.76 -11.61 46.07
N ALA A 344 6.17 -12.28 47.15
CA ALA A 344 7.39 -11.96 47.88
C ALA A 344 8.59 -11.98 46.94
N ASN A 345 9.43 -10.93 46.99
CA ASN A 345 10.65 -10.79 46.19
C ASN A 345 10.47 -10.87 44.66
N ALA A 346 9.25 -10.88 44.14
CA ALA A 346 9.01 -10.76 42.72
C ALA A 346 9.53 -9.42 42.20
N LEU A 347 9.90 -9.37 40.92
CA LEU A 347 10.22 -8.12 40.23
C LEU A 347 8.93 -7.49 39.72
N ALA A 348 8.88 -6.15 39.70
CA ALA A 348 7.77 -5.43 39.09
C ALA A 348 7.77 -5.68 37.57
N ALA A 349 6.60 -6.01 37.02
CA ALA A 349 6.48 -6.30 35.60
C ALA A 349 6.55 -5.00 34.78
N PRO A 350 7.42 -4.89 33.78
CA PRO A 350 7.40 -3.75 32.87
C PRO A 350 6.15 -3.80 31.97
N GLY A 351 5.78 -2.65 31.41
CA GLY A 351 4.82 -2.61 30.30
C GLY A 351 5.37 -3.35 29.08
N SER A 352 4.50 -4.02 28.31
CA SER A 352 4.85 -4.69 27.05
C SER A 352 4.15 -4.04 25.85
N GLY A 353 4.77 -4.11 24.67
CA GLY A 353 4.30 -3.38 23.48
C GLY A 353 4.67 -1.90 23.52
N TYR A 354 3.82 -1.02 23.00
CA TYR A 354 4.06 0.43 22.96
C TYR A 354 3.12 1.18 23.89
N GLY A 355 3.64 2.19 24.58
CA GLY A 355 2.87 3.13 25.40
C GLY A 355 2.13 2.53 26.60
N SER A 356 2.38 1.28 26.96
CA SER A 356 1.77 0.62 28.12
C SER A 356 2.46 1.01 29.43
N GLY A 357 1.70 1.03 30.53
CA GLY A 357 2.22 1.37 31.86
C GLY A 357 2.91 0.20 32.56
N GLY A 358 3.82 0.51 33.49
CA GLY A 358 4.47 -0.49 34.35
C GLY A 358 3.53 -1.07 35.41
N GLY A 359 3.69 -2.35 35.77
CA GLY A 359 2.94 -3.01 36.84
C GLY A 359 3.44 -2.61 38.23
N GLY A 360 2.53 -2.39 39.17
CA GLY A 360 2.85 -2.11 40.56
C GLY A 360 3.38 -3.32 41.30
N ILE A 361 3.82 -3.10 42.54
CA ILE A 361 4.35 -4.15 43.40
C ILE A 361 3.88 -3.98 44.85
N ALA A 362 3.77 -5.08 45.61
CA ALA A 362 3.30 -5.03 47.00
C ALA A 362 4.07 -5.99 47.94
N ASN A 363 4.54 -5.46 49.07
CA ASN A 363 5.20 -6.18 50.16
C ASN A 363 4.21 -6.55 51.25
N ALA A 364 4.30 -7.80 51.70
CA ALA A 364 3.78 -8.25 52.99
C ALA A 364 4.79 -7.93 54.11
N ASN A 365 4.53 -8.39 55.34
CA ASN A 365 5.37 -8.14 56.51
C ASN A 365 6.81 -8.67 56.32
N ASN A 366 7.79 -7.95 56.89
CA ASN A 366 9.20 -8.34 56.92
C ASN A 366 9.84 -8.54 55.52
N GLN A 367 9.57 -7.64 54.57
CA GLN A 367 10.12 -7.71 53.20
C GLN A 367 10.98 -6.49 52.88
N ALA A 368 12.01 -6.71 52.05
CA ALA A 368 12.92 -5.65 51.62
C ALA A 368 12.24 -4.66 50.69
N ALA A 369 12.78 -3.44 50.60
CA ALA A 369 12.31 -2.44 49.64
C ALA A 369 12.53 -2.92 48.21
N ARG A 370 11.62 -2.57 47.29
CA ARG A 370 11.66 -3.04 45.90
C ARG A 370 11.37 -1.91 44.91
N PRO A 371 12.05 -1.89 43.75
CA PRO A 371 11.76 -0.91 42.71
C PRO A 371 10.45 -1.22 41.99
N GLY A 372 9.89 -0.20 41.36
CA GLY A 372 8.74 -0.31 40.48
C GLY A 372 9.09 -0.80 39.07
N GLY A 373 8.05 -1.03 38.27
CA GLY A 373 8.13 -1.49 36.89
C GLY A 373 8.20 -0.32 35.92
N ALA A 374 9.03 -0.42 34.89
CA ALA A 374 9.12 0.59 33.85
C ALA A 374 7.91 0.55 32.90
N GLY A 375 7.48 1.72 32.41
CA GLY A 375 6.55 1.83 31.31
C GLY A 375 7.22 1.55 29.95
N ALA A 376 6.42 1.22 28.95
CA ALA A 376 6.90 1.00 27.60
C ALA A 376 7.03 2.31 26.82
N ARG A 377 7.99 2.36 25.89
CA ARG A 377 8.18 3.51 24.98
C ARG A 377 7.00 3.71 24.05
N GLY A 378 6.83 4.92 23.54
CA GLY A 378 5.87 5.24 22.49
C GLY A 378 6.28 4.72 21.11
N VAL A 379 5.48 5.03 20.10
CA VAL A 379 5.79 4.76 18.68
C VAL A 379 5.07 5.76 17.77
N VAL A 380 5.63 5.99 16.58
CA VAL A 380 4.94 6.65 15.47
C VAL A 380 4.96 5.73 14.26
N ILE A 381 3.79 5.43 13.70
CA ILE A 381 3.61 4.54 12.53
C ILE A 381 2.94 5.35 11.43
N ILE A 382 3.52 5.35 10.24
CA ILE A 382 3.06 6.15 9.11
C ILE A 382 2.81 5.21 7.92
N TYR A 383 1.57 5.20 7.44
CA TYR A 383 1.17 4.50 6.21
C TYR A 383 1.03 5.53 5.10
N GLU A 384 1.83 5.42 4.06
CA GLU A 384 1.82 6.34 2.91
C GLU A 384 0.92 5.82 1.80
N TYR A 385 0.10 6.69 1.21
CA TYR A 385 -0.82 6.34 0.13
C TYR A 385 -0.61 7.26 -1.08
N ALA A 386 -0.71 6.69 -2.28
CA ALA A 386 -0.73 7.40 -3.57
C ALA A 386 -2.06 8.12 -3.84
#